data_AF-A0A959CBN8-F1
#
_entry.id   AF-A0A959CBN8-F1
#
_cell.length_a   1.000
_cell.length_b   1.000
_cell.length_c   1.000
_cell.angle_alpha   90.00
_cell.angle_beta   90.00
_cell.angle_gamma   90.00
#
_symmetry.space_group_name_H-M   'P 1'
#
loop_
_entity.id
_entity.type
_entity.pdbx_description
1 polymer ?
#
loop_
_entity_poly.entity_id
_entity_poly.type
_entity_poly.pdbx_seq_one_letter_code
_entity_poly.pdbx_strand_id
1 'polypeptide(L)'
;MKGRFAILYFFLLFSPGSWAQDAYPTPPDGLNRLFYIQRTGNTNTIVYDANVKGEKAFHNDDPINIYWIRYAEDGGTAGLNFLQRTFAYGVKSKKVAGTNEYEFHLVS
;
A
#
# COMPACT_ATOMS: atom_id res chain seq x y z
N MET A 1 -56.56 18.73 16.81
CA MET A 1 -56.27 17.60 15.91
C MET A 1 -55.88 18.16 14.54
N LYS A 2 -54.85 17.56 13.92
CA LYS A 2 -54.34 17.77 12.54
C LYS A 2 -53.29 18.89 12.39
N GLY A 3 -52.07 18.48 12.01
CA GLY A 3 -51.08 19.38 11.42
C GLY A 3 -49.67 19.39 12.02
N ARG A 4 -49.30 18.51 12.96
CA ARG A 4 -47.94 18.44 13.54
C ARG A 4 -47.15 17.21 13.05
N PHE A 5 -47.11 16.97 11.74
CA PHE A 5 -46.33 15.86 11.18
C PHE A 5 -45.52 16.21 9.91
N ALA A 6 -45.61 17.44 9.39
CA ALA A 6 -44.95 17.79 8.12
C ALA A 6 -43.46 18.18 8.26
N ILE A 7 -42.97 18.48 9.46
CA ILE A 7 -41.58 18.98 9.65
C ILE A 7 -40.56 17.85 9.82
N LEU A 8 -41.00 16.61 10.06
CA LEU A 8 -40.10 15.46 10.23
C LEU A 8 -39.60 14.82 8.92
N TYR A 9 -40.10 15.25 7.75
CA TYR A 9 -39.68 14.67 6.46
C TYR A 9 -38.54 15.42 5.75
N PHE A 10 -38.14 16.62 6.22
CA PHE A 10 -37.13 17.42 5.52
C PHE A 10 -35.68 17.01 5.85
N PHE A 11 -35.45 16.21 6.88
CA PHE A 11 -34.10 15.79 7.29
C PHE A 11 -33.66 14.41 6.77
N LEU A 12 -34.52 13.67 6.05
CA LEU A 12 -34.18 12.33 5.54
C LEU A 12 -33.65 12.32 4.10
N LEU A 13 -33.52 13.47 3.43
CA LEU A 13 -33.02 13.54 2.05
C LEU A 13 -31.64 14.20 1.93
N PHE A 14 -31.05 14.65 3.03
CA PHE A 14 -29.67 15.12 3.05
C PHE A 14 -28.80 14.06 3.73
N SER A 15 -28.65 12.90 3.09
CA SER A 15 -27.43 12.15 3.31
C SER A 15 -26.32 13.00 2.69
N PRO A 16 -25.44 13.67 3.46
CA PRO A 16 -24.17 14.07 2.88
C PRO A 16 -23.59 12.76 2.35
N GLY A 17 -23.48 12.67 1.02
CA GLY A 17 -22.78 11.57 0.38
C GLY A 17 -21.50 11.42 1.17
N SER A 18 -21.35 10.29 1.86
CA SER A 18 -20.10 9.99 2.51
C SER A 18 -19.10 10.10 1.38
N TRP A 19 -18.20 11.08 1.46
CA TRP A 19 -17.00 11.11 0.65
C TRP A 19 -16.19 9.91 1.15
N ALA A 20 -16.67 8.71 0.82
CA ALA A 20 -15.93 7.49 0.98
C ALA A 20 -14.62 7.79 0.27
N GLN A 21 -13.52 7.60 1.00
CA GLN A 21 -12.18 7.74 0.45
C GLN A 21 -12.17 7.14 -0.95
N ASP A 22 -11.55 7.84 -1.92
CA ASP A 22 -11.32 7.31 -3.27
C ASP A 22 -10.97 5.83 -3.12
N ALA A 23 -11.77 4.94 -3.71
CA ALA A 23 -11.64 3.51 -3.45
C ALA A 23 -10.28 3.06 -3.99
N TYR A 24 -9.27 3.03 -3.11
CA TYR A 24 -7.91 2.68 -3.49
C TYR A 24 -7.92 1.22 -3.99
N PRO A 25 -7.30 0.95 -5.14
CA PRO A 25 -7.26 -0.41 -5.66
C PRO A 25 -6.40 -1.28 -4.74
N THR A 26 -6.92 -2.43 -4.34
CA THR A 26 -6.14 -3.41 -3.59
C THR A 26 -5.15 -4.09 -4.54
N PRO A 27 -3.83 -4.05 -4.27
CA PRO A 27 -2.86 -4.82 -5.02
C PRO A 27 -3.22 -6.31 -5.07
N PRO A 28 -3.16 -6.97 -6.24
CA PRO A 28 -3.42 -8.41 -6.34
C PRO A 28 -2.42 -9.17 -5.48
N ASP A 29 -2.84 -10.20 -4.74
CA ASP A 29 -1.97 -10.92 -3.82
C ASP A 29 -0.71 -11.45 -4.54
N GLY A 30 0.44 -11.13 -3.97
CA GLY A 30 1.74 -11.65 -4.40
C GLY A 30 2.11 -12.86 -3.56
N LEU A 31 2.77 -13.85 -4.16
CA LEU A 31 3.21 -15.08 -3.47
C LEU A 31 4.00 -14.77 -2.17
N ASN A 32 4.77 -13.68 -2.19
CA ASN A 32 5.67 -13.28 -1.10
C ASN A 32 5.35 -11.89 -0.54
N ARG A 33 4.09 -11.42 -0.63
CA ARG A 33 3.78 -10.06 -0.20
C ARG A 33 3.98 -9.86 1.31
N LEU A 34 4.73 -8.82 1.67
CA LEU A 34 4.87 -8.39 3.06
C LEU A 34 3.81 -7.33 3.39
N PHE A 35 3.82 -6.22 2.64
CA PHE A 35 2.88 -5.11 2.81
C PHE A 35 2.90 -4.18 1.59
N TYR A 36 2.04 -3.17 1.58
CA TYR A 36 2.03 -2.11 0.58
C TYR A 36 1.65 -0.76 1.20
N ILE A 37 1.99 0.33 0.52
CA ILE A 37 1.71 1.71 0.96
C ILE A 37 0.95 2.45 -0.14
N GLN A 38 -0.17 3.06 0.25
CA GLN A 38 -0.99 3.96 -0.56
C GLN A 38 -1.05 5.33 0.11
N ARG A 39 -1.21 6.40 -0.68
CA ARG A 39 -1.20 7.78 -0.20
C ARG A 39 -2.36 8.56 -0.79
N THR A 40 -2.88 9.49 -0.01
CA THR A 40 -3.97 10.37 -0.44
C THR A 40 -3.63 11.10 -1.74
N GLY A 41 -4.55 11.06 -2.71
CA GLY A 41 -4.41 11.78 -3.99
C GLY A 41 -3.50 11.10 -5.03
N ASN A 42 -3.01 9.89 -4.75
CA ASN A 42 -2.29 9.08 -5.73
C ASN A 42 -2.64 7.59 -5.57
N THR A 43 -3.33 7.04 -6.56
CA THR A 43 -3.74 5.63 -6.57
C THR A 43 -2.58 4.67 -6.81
N ASN A 44 -1.40 5.15 -7.24
CA ASN A 44 -0.21 4.33 -7.38
C ASN A 44 0.21 3.78 -6.02
N THR A 45 0.51 2.48 -6.00
CA THR A 45 0.79 1.74 -4.77
C THR A 45 2.24 1.30 -4.74
N ILE A 46 2.94 1.50 -3.63
CA ILE A 46 4.27 0.92 -3.41
C ILE A 46 4.07 -0.45 -2.78
N VAL A 47 4.61 -1.50 -3.38
CA VAL A 47 4.54 -2.87 -2.89
C VAL A 47 5.90 -3.31 -2.38
N TYR A 48 5.88 -4.04 -1.26
CA TYR A 48 7.04 -4.66 -0.62
C TYR A 48 6.80 -6.16 -0.58
N ASP A 49 7.48 -6.88 -1.45
CA ASP A 49 7.45 -8.34 -1.49
C ASP A 49 8.78 -8.90 -0.96
N ALA A 50 8.74 -10.01 -0.22
CA ALA A 50 9.92 -10.74 0.16
C ALA A 50 10.63 -11.28 -1.08
N ASN A 51 11.93 -11.00 -1.17
CA ASN A 51 12.78 -11.46 -2.25
C ASN A 51 13.44 -12.79 -1.84
N VAL A 52 12.78 -13.89 -2.16
CA VAL A 52 13.23 -15.24 -1.83
C VAL A 52 13.63 -16.00 -3.09
N LYS A 53 14.75 -16.71 -3.01
CA LYS A 53 15.24 -17.61 -4.06
C LYS A 53 14.70 -19.02 -3.83
N GLY A 54 13.88 -19.51 -4.75
CA GLY A 54 13.14 -20.76 -4.55
C GLY A 54 12.22 -20.66 -3.34
N GLU A 55 11.91 -21.78 -2.69
CA GLU A 55 10.88 -21.81 -1.65
C GLU A 55 11.36 -21.40 -0.24
N LYS A 56 12.67 -21.15 0.00
CA LYS A 56 13.16 -21.17 1.41
C LYS A 56 14.24 -20.17 1.82
N ALA A 57 14.86 -19.39 0.94
CA ALA A 57 15.96 -18.50 1.36
C ALA A 57 15.85 -17.09 0.80
N PHE A 58 15.98 -16.08 1.65
CA PHE A 58 16.05 -14.68 1.22
C PHE A 58 17.33 -14.41 0.42
N HIS A 59 17.22 -13.49 -0.54
CA HIS A 59 18.38 -12.89 -1.17
C HIS A 59 19.17 -12.07 -0.14
N ASN A 60 20.48 -12.36 0.00
CA ASN A 60 21.28 -11.79 1.09
C ASN A 60 21.45 -10.28 1.01
N ASP A 61 21.62 -9.75 -0.20
CA ASP A 61 21.93 -8.33 -0.40
C ASP A 61 20.68 -7.47 -0.60
N ASP A 62 19.57 -8.09 -1.02
CA ASP A 62 18.30 -7.40 -1.29
C ASP A 62 17.12 -8.32 -0.90
N PRO A 63 16.84 -8.48 0.40
CA PRO A 63 15.82 -9.41 0.89
C PRO A 63 14.38 -8.93 0.65
N ILE A 64 14.18 -7.69 0.18
CA ILE A 64 12.85 -7.10 -0.05
C ILE A 64 12.83 -6.43 -1.41
N ASN A 65 12.01 -6.95 -2.32
CA ASN A 65 11.77 -6.34 -3.62
C ASN A 65 10.70 -5.24 -3.49
N ILE A 66 11.05 -4.02 -3.90
CA ILE A 66 10.19 -2.83 -3.77
C ILE A 66 9.91 -2.23 -5.13
N TYR A 67 8.62 -2.10 -5.46
CA TYR A 67 8.18 -1.60 -6.75
C TYR A 67 6.84 -0.87 -6.66
N TRP A 68 6.60 0.00 -7.62
CA TRP A 68 5.31 0.65 -7.87
C TRP A 68 4.38 -0.29 -8.63
N ILE A 69 3.09 -0.24 -8.32
CA ILE A 69 1.99 -0.54 -9.23
C ILE A 69 1.35 0.79 -9.63
N ARG A 70 1.35 1.10 -10.93
CA ARG A 70 0.99 2.41 -11.47
C ARG A 70 -0.49 2.46 -11.89
N TYR A 71 -1.38 2.37 -10.92
CA TYR A 71 -2.84 2.38 -11.14
C TYR A 71 -3.38 3.67 -11.78
N ALA A 72 -2.70 4.80 -11.61
CA ALA A 72 -3.06 6.04 -12.29
C ALA A 72 -2.68 6.06 -13.78
N GLU A 73 -1.89 5.07 -14.23
CA GLU A 73 -1.44 4.87 -15.61
C GLU A 73 -2.13 3.63 -16.20
N ASP A 74 -1.37 2.58 -16.51
CA ASP A 74 -1.83 1.33 -17.13
C ASP A 74 -1.92 0.15 -16.13
N GLY A 75 -1.64 0.39 -14.85
CA GLY A 75 -1.53 -0.66 -13.82
C GLY A 75 -0.22 -1.46 -13.89
N GLY A 76 0.73 -1.06 -14.74
CA GLY A 76 2.04 -1.68 -14.85
C GLY A 76 2.92 -1.47 -13.62
N THR A 77 4.03 -2.21 -13.56
CA THR A 77 4.99 -2.11 -12.45
C THR A 77 6.20 -1.24 -12.79
N ALA A 78 6.85 -0.66 -11.77
CA ALA A 78 8.13 0.05 -11.93
C ALA A 78 9.00 -0.09 -10.68
N GLY A 79 10.31 -0.28 -10.87
CA GLY A 79 11.25 -0.19 -9.75
C GLY A 79 11.39 1.23 -9.21
N LEU A 80 11.91 1.33 -7.99
CA LEU A 80 12.30 2.62 -7.41
C LEU A 80 13.55 3.17 -8.10
N ASN A 81 13.55 4.48 -8.39
CA ASN A 81 14.79 5.18 -8.74
C ASN A 81 15.67 5.41 -7.51
N PHE A 82 16.91 5.87 -7.73
CA PHE A 82 17.90 6.07 -6.66
C PHE A 82 17.37 6.99 -5.54
N LEU A 83 16.81 8.15 -5.87
CA LEU A 83 16.32 9.10 -4.87
C LEU A 83 15.17 8.51 -4.05
N GLN A 84 14.21 7.85 -4.69
CA GLN A 84 13.10 7.18 -4.02
C GLN A 84 13.59 6.07 -3.08
N ARG A 85 14.56 5.27 -3.53
CA ARG A 85 15.16 4.20 -2.74
C ARG A 85 15.96 4.74 -1.55
N THR A 86 16.64 5.87 -1.71
CA THR A 86 17.48 6.41 -0.64
C THR A 86 16.70 7.21 0.39
N PHE A 87 15.64 7.92 -0.01
CA PHE A 87 15.00 8.94 0.84
C PHE A 87 13.51 8.75 1.10
N ALA A 88 12.82 7.78 0.48
CA ALA A 88 11.37 7.64 0.64
C ALA A 88 10.89 6.21 0.88
N TYR A 89 11.04 5.34 -0.12
CA TYR A 89 10.39 4.02 -0.15
C TYR A 89 11.38 2.86 -0.04
N GLY A 90 12.67 3.13 0.09
CA GLY A 90 13.63 2.05 0.32
C GLY A 90 13.53 1.47 1.72
N VAL A 91 14.27 0.39 1.91
CA VAL A 91 14.49 -0.23 3.21
C VAL A 91 15.98 -0.36 3.47
N LYS A 92 16.36 -0.32 4.75
CA LYS A 92 17.65 -0.80 5.22
C LYS A 92 17.42 -2.11 5.96
N SER A 93 18.06 -3.18 5.48
CA SER A 93 17.91 -4.53 6.03
C SER A 93 19.22 -5.04 6.62
N LYS A 94 19.11 -5.86 7.68
CA LYS A 94 20.23 -6.56 8.30
C LYS A 94 19.85 -8.03 8.50
N LYS A 95 20.75 -8.92 8.08
CA LYS A 95 20.60 -10.35 8.33
C LYS A 95 20.81 -10.67 9.81
N VAL A 96 19.95 -11.50 10.38
CA VAL A 96 20.13 -12.06 11.72
C VAL A 96 21.17 -13.19 11.63
N ALA A 97 22.22 -13.11 12.45
CA ALA A 97 23.36 -14.02 12.35
C ALA A 97 22.94 -15.46 12.70
N GLY A 98 23.34 -16.42 11.86
CA GLY A 98 23.03 -17.84 12.06
C GLY A 98 21.61 -18.25 11.70
N THR A 99 20.78 -17.36 11.15
CA THR A 99 19.40 -17.65 10.74
C THR A 99 19.12 -17.25 9.29
N ASN A 100 17.90 -17.54 8.82
CA ASN A 100 17.35 -17.09 7.54
C ASN A 100 16.32 -15.97 7.76
N GLU A 101 16.62 -15.06 8.67
CA GLU A 101 15.74 -13.94 9.03
C GLU A 101 16.44 -12.60 8.77
N TYR A 102 15.63 -11.60 8.45
CA TYR A 102 16.07 -10.23 8.19
C TYR A 102 15.24 -9.26 8.99
N GLU A 103 15.91 -8.35 9.67
CA GLU A 103 15.30 -7.18 10.26
C GLU A 103 15.44 -6.03 9.27
N PHE A 104 14.39 -5.22 9.10
CA PHE A 104 14.46 -4.04 8.24
C PHE A 104 13.70 -2.86 8.83
N HIS A 105 14.06 -1.66 8.36
CA HIS A 105 13.29 -0.44 8.57
C HIS A 105 13.17 0.33 7.26
N LEU A 106 12.09 1.08 7.11
CA LEU A 106 11.94 2.03 6.01
C LEU A 106 13.00 3.13 6.12
N VAL A 107 13.49 3.61 4.98
CA VAL A 107 14.33 4.80 4.94
C VAL A 107 13.49 6.03 5.30
N SER A 108 14.09 7.00 5.97
CA SER A 108 13.54 8.31 6.30
C SER A 108 14.52 9.41 5.94
#